data_AF-A0A2N2ZMG5-F1
#
_entry.id   AF-A0A2N2ZMG5-F1
#
_cell.length_a   1.000
_cell.length_b   1.000
_cell.length_c   1.000
_cell.angle_alpha   90.00
_cell.angle_beta   90.00
_cell.angle_gamma   90.00
#
_symmetry.space_group_name_H-M   'P 1'
#
loop_
_entity.id
_entity.type
_entity.pdbx_description
1 polymer ?
#
loop_
_entity_poly.entity_id
_entity_poly.type
_entity_poly.pdbx_seq_one_letter_code
_entity_poly.pdbx_strand_id
1 'polypeptide(L)'
;MKYYLLLFFILFQSLSKAQESDDALKIKKLNKSYLASLLTEKINELRKKENQHPLKIDTKLTEIAFDQTEYNLKSGKPDFIQTNKKKATLSDRIIFFEALHGNAAENTIKISLEMKVKIEGEKSRRLLKSYQELVNYIVESWLKDKNSKATIFNTYYYTIGTGISVDKKEKSIYINQIFATEPFVLPSGVPTVKDDYKIEPYNKTKCNDFERSYSYLPELMSDNIFFRNGEIFFFFHDLALLKNVLKDNKDGIALDIINKNQFECGSGNKFYPSKIHSGVMLPPIYKSQLFGKNPLEKDNQIEVSLGPIPNFVDTNNTE
;
A
#
# COMPACT_ATOMS: atom_id res chain seq x y z
N MET A 1 -14.51 -59.33 -43.04
CA MET A 1 -14.18 -59.16 -41.60
C MET A 1 -13.51 -57.82 -41.40
N LYS A 2 -14.18 -56.87 -40.74
CA LYS A 2 -13.56 -55.80 -39.94
C LYS A 2 -14.70 -55.06 -39.23
N TYR A 3 -14.95 -55.47 -37.99
CA TYR A 3 -15.87 -54.78 -37.08
C TYR A 3 -15.19 -53.51 -36.59
N TYR A 4 -15.79 -52.35 -36.86
CA TYR A 4 -15.44 -51.10 -36.18
C TYR A 4 -16.20 -51.05 -34.86
N LEU A 5 -15.48 -51.33 -33.77
CA LEU A 5 -15.93 -51.19 -32.40
C LEU A 5 -15.92 -49.70 -32.04
N LEU A 6 -17.09 -49.07 -31.98
CA LEU A 6 -17.24 -47.67 -31.60
C LEU A 6 -17.33 -47.60 -30.06
N LEU A 7 -16.21 -47.24 -29.42
CA LEU A 7 -16.06 -47.11 -27.98
C LEU A 7 -16.72 -45.81 -27.51
N PHE A 8 -17.87 -45.92 -26.85
CA PHE A 8 -18.56 -44.82 -26.17
C PHE A 8 -17.80 -44.48 -24.87
N PHE A 9 -16.98 -43.42 -24.90
CA PHE A 9 -16.38 -42.84 -23.69
C PHE A 9 -17.44 -41.99 -22.98
N ILE A 10 -18.10 -42.56 -21.97
CA ILE A 10 -18.94 -41.81 -21.02
C ILE A 10 -17.99 -41.11 -20.04
N LEU A 11 -17.66 -39.85 -20.34
CA LEU A 11 -17.05 -38.92 -19.40
C LEU A 11 -18.05 -38.62 -18.28
N PHE A 12 -17.97 -39.37 -17.18
CA PHE A 12 -18.53 -38.95 -15.89
C PHE A 12 -17.78 -37.70 -15.43
N GLN A 13 -18.27 -36.51 -15.81
CA GLN A 13 -17.88 -35.29 -15.13
C GLN A 13 -18.52 -35.32 -13.74
N SER A 14 -17.71 -35.65 -12.73
CA SER A 14 -18.04 -35.35 -11.34
C SER A 14 -18.19 -33.84 -11.21
N LEU A 15 -19.42 -33.36 -11.29
CA LEU A 15 -19.81 -32.02 -10.89
C LEU A 15 -19.52 -31.87 -9.39
N SER A 16 -18.29 -31.47 -9.07
CA SER A 16 -17.97 -30.90 -7.77
C SER A 16 -18.84 -29.66 -7.62
N LYS A 17 -19.94 -29.75 -6.86
CA LYS A 17 -20.74 -28.56 -6.53
C LYS A 17 -19.84 -27.55 -5.84
N ALA A 18 -19.60 -26.43 -6.50
CA ALA A 18 -18.94 -25.29 -5.89
C ALA A 18 -19.78 -24.78 -4.71
N GLN A 19 -19.14 -24.17 -3.72
CA GLN A 19 -19.82 -23.62 -2.56
C GLN A 19 -20.65 -22.38 -2.96
N GLU A 20 -21.87 -22.28 -2.46
CA GLU A 20 -22.82 -21.19 -2.76
C GLU A 20 -22.96 -20.22 -1.56
N SER A 21 -23.36 -18.97 -1.81
CA SER A 21 -23.38 -17.91 -0.78
C SER A 21 -24.46 -18.16 0.29
N ASP A 22 -25.51 -18.88 -0.10
CA ASP A 22 -26.61 -19.30 0.76
C ASP A 22 -26.32 -20.60 1.53
N ASP A 23 -25.16 -21.22 1.29
CA ASP A 23 -24.74 -22.40 2.05
C ASP A 23 -24.67 -22.09 3.54
N ALA A 24 -25.11 -23.06 4.33
CA ALA A 24 -25.17 -22.94 5.78
C ALA A 24 -23.79 -22.64 6.38
N LEU A 25 -23.75 -21.64 7.25
CA LEU A 25 -22.55 -21.22 7.97
C LEU A 25 -22.15 -22.29 9.00
N LYS A 26 -21.15 -23.11 8.65
CA LYS A 26 -20.62 -24.16 9.53
C LYS A 26 -19.31 -23.72 10.15
N ILE A 27 -19.34 -23.24 11.40
CA ILE A 27 -18.17 -22.70 12.14
C ILE A 27 -16.93 -23.60 12.03
N LYS A 28 -17.07 -24.92 12.23
CA LYS A 28 -15.96 -25.89 12.18
C LYS A 28 -15.37 -26.10 10.79
N LYS A 29 -16.11 -25.72 9.74
CA LYS A 29 -15.76 -25.91 8.32
C LYS A 29 -15.85 -24.58 7.55
N LEU A 30 -15.59 -23.45 8.22
CA LEU A 30 -15.63 -22.13 7.58
C LEU A 30 -14.59 -22.08 6.45
N ASN A 31 -15.05 -21.85 5.23
CA ASN A 31 -14.20 -21.63 4.07
C ASN A 31 -13.77 -20.16 4.05
N LYS A 32 -12.56 -19.91 4.54
CA LYS A 32 -12.01 -18.56 4.69
C LYS A 32 -11.79 -17.86 3.35
N SER A 33 -11.30 -18.60 2.34
CA SER A 33 -11.05 -18.04 1.00
C SER A 33 -12.36 -17.60 0.35
N TYR A 34 -13.39 -18.45 0.46
CA TYR A 34 -14.73 -18.11 -0.06
C TYR A 34 -15.38 -16.93 0.67
N LEU A 35 -15.25 -16.85 2.00
CA LEU A 35 -15.72 -15.68 2.74
C LEU A 35 -14.98 -14.39 2.32
N ALA A 36 -13.66 -14.46 2.11
CA ALA A 36 -12.86 -13.33 1.64
C ALA A 36 -13.26 -12.87 0.22
N SER A 37 -13.57 -13.80 -0.68
CA SER A 37 -14.04 -13.45 -2.03
C SER A 37 -15.40 -12.76 -1.97
N LEU A 38 -16.36 -13.29 -1.20
CA LEU A 38 -17.68 -12.67 -1.03
C LEU A 38 -17.61 -11.27 -0.39
N LEU A 39 -16.72 -11.07 0.59
CA LEU A 39 -16.48 -9.74 1.17
C LEU A 39 -15.98 -8.75 0.11
N THR A 40 -15.03 -9.19 -0.72
CA THR A 40 -14.48 -8.37 -1.81
C THR A 40 -15.52 -8.04 -2.86
N GLU A 41 -16.32 -9.03 -3.27
CA GLU A 41 -17.43 -8.85 -4.21
C GLU A 41 -18.43 -7.83 -3.68
N LYS A 42 -18.86 -7.98 -2.41
CA LYS A 42 -19.83 -7.07 -1.80
C LYS A 42 -19.32 -5.63 -1.73
N ILE A 43 -18.04 -5.43 -1.41
CA ILE A 43 -17.42 -4.11 -1.39
C ILE A 43 -17.35 -3.52 -2.79
N ASN A 44 -16.98 -4.33 -3.78
CA ASN A 44 -16.92 -3.88 -5.17
C ASN A 44 -18.29 -3.53 -5.74
N GLU A 45 -19.37 -4.23 -5.33
CA GLU A 45 -20.74 -3.81 -5.64
C GLU A 45 -21.05 -2.41 -5.09
N LEU A 46 -20.69 -2.14 -3.83
CA LEU A 46 -20.91 -0.85 -3.20
C LEU A 46 -20.10 0.26 -3.86
N ARG A 47 -18.82 -0.01 -4.15
CA ARG A 47 -17.95 0.94 -4.85
C ARG A 47 -18.47 1.29 -6.24
N LYS A 48 -18.94 0.30 -7.01
CA LYS A 48 -19.57 0.54 -8.31
C LYS A 48 -20.81 1.43 -8.20
N LYS A 49 -21.65 1.25 -7.17
CA LYS A 49 -22.83 2.11 -6.92
C LYS A 49 -22.44 3.56 -6.63
N GLU A 50 -21.27 3.78 -6.02
CA GLU A 50 -20.69 5.10 -5.76
C GLU A 50 -19.80 5.61 -6.92
N ASN A 51 -19.90 5.02 -8.11
CA ASN A 51 -19.08 5.35 -9.29
C ASN A 51 -17.56 5.23 -9.05
N GLN A 52 -17.15 4.29 -8.22
CA GLN A 52 -15.75 4.00 -7.93
C GLN A 52 -15.28 2.73 -8.62
N HIS A 53 -13.99 2.69 -8.93
CA HIS A 53 -13.32 1.52 -9.51
C HIS A 53 -13.42 0.31 -8.57
N PRO A 54 -13.67 -0.89 -9.09
CA PRO A 54 -13.57 -2.11 -8.30
C PRO A 54 -12.12 -2.36 -7.89
N LEU A 55 -11.95 -2.89 -6.69
CA LEU A 55 -10.67 -3.28 -6.12
C LEU A 55 -10.26 -4.67 -6.64
N LYS A 56 -9.00 -4.81 -7.01
CA LYS A 56 -8.38 -6.09 -7.41
C LYS A 56 -7.80 -6.78 -6.19
N ILE A 57 -7.98 -8.10 -6.09
CA ILE A 57 -7.36 -8.87 -5.01
C ILE A 57 -5.84 -8.89 -5.20
N ASP A 58 -5.12 -8.53 -4.16
CA ASP A 58 -3.66 -8.61 -4.10
C ASP A 58 -3.22 -9.67 -3.09
N THR A 59 -2.31 -10.56 -3.52
CA THR A 59 -1.85 -11.70 -2.71
C THR A 59 -0.94 -11.26 -1.56
N LYS A 60 -0.10 -10.24 -1.76
CA LYS A 60 0.76 -9.69 -0.71
C LYS A 60 -0.04 -8.97 0.36
N LEU A 61 -1.04 -8.18 -0.03
CA LEU A 61 -1.98 -7.59 0.94
C LEU A 61 -2.77 -8.66 1.69
N THR A 62 -3.13 -9.77 1.02
CA THR A 62 -3.80 -10.90 1.67
C THR A 62 -2.88 -11.58 2.71
N GLU A 63 -1.60 -11.78 2.40
CA GLU A 63 -0.59 -12.28 3.36
C GLU A 63 -0.46 -11.36 4.57
N ILE A 64 -0.34 -10.04 4.35
CA ILE A 64 -0.23 -9.04 5.41
C ILE A 64 -1.50 -9.01 6.28
N ALA A 65 -2.67 -9.06 5.65
CA ALA A 65 -3.93 -9.07 6.36
C ALA A 65 -4.07 -10.32 7.23
N PHE A 66 -3.65 -11.48 6.72
CA PHE A 66 -3.64 -12.73 7.48
C PHE A 66 -2.66 -12.71 8.65
N ASP A 67 -1.47 -12.12 8.50
CA ASP A 67 -0.53 -11.93 9.61
C ASP A 67 -1.15 -11.11 10.75
N GLN A 68 -1.92 -10.06 10.41
CA GLN A 68 -2.63 -9.26 11.40
C GLN A 68 -3.76 -10.04 12.09
N THR A 69 -4.53 -10.86 11.36
CA THR A 69 -5.57 -11.67 12.00
C THR A 69 -5.01 -12.76 12.91
N GLU A 70 -3.85 -13.34 12.57
CA GLU A 70 -3.16 -14.30 13.45
C GLU A 70 -2.62 -13.64 14.71
N TYR A 71 -2.13 -12.40 14.61
CA TYR A 71 -1.78 -11.61 15.78
C TYR A 71 -3.01 -11.32 16.66
N ASN A 72 -4.11 -10.86 16.05
CA ASN A 72 -5.37 -10.53 16.75
C ASN A 72 -6.00 -11.76 17.41
N LEU A 73 -5.88 -12.94 16.79
CA LEU A 73 -6.29 -14.22 17.38
C LEU A 73 -5.50 -14.51 18.67
N LYS A 74 -4.18 -14.27 18.67
CA LYS A 74 -3.32 -14.49 19.84
C LYS A 74 -3.55 -13.45 20.94
N SER A 75 -3.79 -12.19 20.58
CA SER A 75 -4.06 -11.11 21.54
C SER A 75 -5.49 -11.14 22.11
N GLY A 76 -6.42 -11.79 21.40
CA GLY A 76 -7.83 -11.84 21.75
C GLY A 76 -8.63 -10.59 21.34
N LYS A 77 -8.00 -9.64 20.64
CA LYS A 77 -8.57 -8.31 20.32
C LYS A 77 -8.37 -7.96 18.84
N PRO A 78 -9.34 -7.30 18.18
CA PRO A 78 -9.18 -6.80 16.82
C PRO A 78 -8.35 -5.50 16.82
N ASP A 79 -7.04 -5.61 17.02
CA ASP A 79 -6.12 -4.49 17.04
C ASP A 79 -5.53 -4.18 15.65
N PHE A 80 -5.01 -2.96 15.50
CA PHE A 80 -4.26 -2.49 14.33
C PHE A 80 -2.73 -2.56 14.55
N ILE A 81 -2.32 -2.55 15.82
CA ILE A 81 -0.91 -2.44 16.23
C ILE A 81 -0.39 -3.77 16.76
N GLN A 82 0.68 -4.29 16.14
CA GLN A 82 1.42 -5.43 16.67
C GLN A 82 2.48 -5.00 17.67
N THR A 83 2.78 -5.86 18.65
CA THR A 83 3.89 -5.64 19.59
C THR A 83 5.27 -5.77 18.93
N ASN A 84 5.38 -6.51 17.83
CA ASN A 84 6.62 -6.62 17.08
C ASN A 84 6.91 -5.30 16.33
N LYS A 85 7.96 -4.58 16.74
CA LYS A 85 8.34 -3.28 16.15
C LYS A 85 8.55 -3.31 14.63
N LYS A 86 8.97 -4.44 14.04
CA LYS A 86 9.14 -4.57 12.58
C LYS A 86 7.82 -4.67 11.81
N LYS A 87 6.71 -4.88 12.51
CA LYS A 87 5.37 -5.13 11.96
C LYS A 87 4.27 -4.36 12.72
N ALA A 88 4.68 -3.35 13.49
CA ALA A 88 3.81 -2.71 14.47
C ALA A 88 2.64 -2.04 13.77
N THR A 89 2.91 -1.16 12.81
CA THR A 89 1.89 -0.48 12.01
C THR A 89 1.65 -1.20 10.67
N LEU A 90 0.56 -0.85 9.97
CA LEU A 90 0.31 -1.34 8.61
C LEU A 90 1.48 -1.02 7.66
N SER A 91 2.03 0.19 7.72
CA SER A 91 3.20 0.57 6.92
C SER A 91 4.41 -0.31 7.22
N ASP A 92 4.67 -0.63 8.50
CA ASP A 92 5.78 -1.51 8.87
C ASP A 92 5.56 -2.92 8.32
N ARG A 93 4.31 -3.41 8.31
CA ARG A 93 3.98 -4.70 7.69
C ARG A 93 4.16 -4.70 6.17
N ILE A 94 3.74 -3.64 5.49
CA ILE A 94 3.95 -3.48 4.04
C ILE A 94 5.44 -3.57 3.71
N ILE A 95 6.29 -2.85 4.45
CA ILE A 95 7.74 -2.88 4.29
C ILE A 95 8.30 -4.28 4.62
N PHE A 96 7.86 -4.89 5.72
CA PHE A 96 8.34 -6.21 6.16
C PHE A 96 8.05 -7.32 5.14
N PHE A 97 6.87 -7.31 4.53
CA PHE A 97 6.45 -8.27 3.51
C PHE A 97 6.91 -7.89 2.10
N GLU A 98 7.68 -6.79 1.96
CA GLU A 98 8.18 -6.26 0.69
C GLU A 98 7.05 -6.00 -0.33
N ALA A 99 5.89 -5.57 0.17
CA ALA A 99 4.75 -5.20 -0.66
C ALA A 99 4.95 -3.76 -1.16
N LEU A 100 4.79 -3.55 -2.46
CA LEU A 100 5.12 -2.29 -3.12
C LEU A 100 3.96 -1.29 -3.12
N HIS A 101 3.21 -1.14 -2.03
CA HIS A 101 2.08 -0.21 -1.97
C HIS A 101 2.40 1.03 -1.11
N GLY A 102 2.44 2.22 -1.71
CA GLY A 102 2.79 3.46 -1.01
C GLY A 102 1.69 4.10 -0.17
N ASN A 103 0.41 3.80 -0.43
CA ASN A 103 -0.68 4.21 0.46
C ASN A 103 -1.64 3.05 0.70
N ALA A 104 -1.95 2.81 1.98
CA ALA A 104 -2.86 1.77 2.39
C ALA A 104 -3.57 2.13 3.70
N ALA A 105 -4.75 1.54 3.90
CA ALA A 105 -5.49 1.55 5.15
C ALA A 105 -6.11 0.18 5.40
N GLU A 106 -6.54 -0.07 6.63
CA GLU A 106 -7.13 -1.36 6.99
C GLU A 106 -8.38 -1.21 7.85
N ASN A 107 -9.30 -2.15 7.66
CA ASN A 107 -10.46 -2.35 8.51
C ASN A 107 -10.33 -3.69 9.23
N THR A 108 -10.45 -3.69 10.55
CA THR A 108 -10.37 -4.90 11.38
C THR A 108 -11.67 -5.11 12.13
N ILE A 109 -12.07 -6.37 12.34
CA ILE A 109 -13.25 -6.71 13.13
C ILE A 109 -13.14 -8.11 13.74
N LYS A 110 -13.70 -8.26 14.95
CA LYS A 110 -13.96 -9.55 15.59
C LYS A 110 -15.46 -9.80 15.63
N ILE A 111 -15.92 -10.92 15.08
CA ILE A 111 -17.34 -11.31 15.11
C ILE A 111 -17.50 -12.63 15.84
N SER A 112 -18.36 -12.66 16.86
CA SER A 112 -18.84 -13.92 17.44
C SER A 112 -19.87 -14.54 16.51
N LEU A 113 -19.64 -15.79 16.09
CA LEU A 113 -20.55 -16.53 15.21
C LEU A 113 -21.79 -17.07 15.95
N GLU A 114 -21.82 -16.96 17.28
CA GLU A 114 -22.99 -17.30 18.11
C GLU A 114 -23.79 -16.07 18.55
N MET A 115 -23.44 -14.89 18.04
CA MET A 115 -24.18 -13.66 18.33
C MET A 115 -25.54 -13.67 17.62
N LYS A 116 -26.59 -13.34 18.38
CA LYS A 116 -27.92 -13.06 17.81
C LYS A 116 -27.98 -11.61 17.35
N VAL A 117 -28.13 -11.40 16.05
CA VAL A 117 -28.22 -10.09 15.41
C VAL A 117 -29.65 -9.84 14.94
N LYS A 118 -30.03 -8.56 14.80
CA LYS A 118 -31.30 -8.19 14.17
C LYS A 118 -31.06 -8.16 12.66
N ILE A 119 -31.80 -8.98 11.92
CA ILE A 119 -31.81 -8.98 10.46
C ILE A 119 -32.89 -8.00 9.99
N GLU A 120 -32.61 -7.25 8.92
CA GLU A 120 -33.59 -6.34 8.32
C GLU A 120 -34.86 -7.11 7.90
N GLY A 121 -36.03 -6.53 8.16
CA GLY A 121 -37.32 -7.18 7.92
C GLY A 121 -37.75 -8.21 8.98
N GLU A 122 -36.86 -8.63 9.89
CA GLU A 122 -37.20 -9.59 10.95
C GLU A 122 -37.54 -8.91 12.29
N LYS A 123 -38.55 -9.48 12.98
CA LYS A 123 -39.01 -8.97 14.29
C LYS A 123 -38.09 -9.36 15.44
N SER A 124 -37.42 -10.52 15.35
CA SER A 124 -36.60 -11.08 16.43
C SER A 124 -35.13 -11.18 16.04
N ARG A 125 -34.25 -11.17 17.05
CA ARG A 125 -32.82 -11.40 16.84
C ARG A 125 -32.55 -12.89 16.71
N ARG A 126 -31.70 -13.27 15.75
CA ARG A 126 -31.31 -14.66 15.51
C ARG A 126 -29.85 -14.78 15.08
N LEU A 127 -29.36 -16.02 15.03
CA LEU A 127 -28.04 -16.33 14.50
C LEU A 127 -27.99 -16.08 12.98
N LEU A 128 -26.80 -15.73 12.51
CA LEU A 128 -26.45 -15.69 11.09
C LEU A 128 -26.42 -17.12 10.55
N LYS A 129 -27.11 -17.37 9.43
CA LYS A 129 -27.35 -18.70 8.88
C LYS A 129 -26.47 -19.03 7.67
N SER A 130 -26.06 -18.04 6.90
CA SER A 130 -25.32 -18.22 5.65
C SER A 130 -24.09 -17.32 5.56
N TYR A 131 -23.24 -17.55 4.56
CA TYR A 131 -22.13 -16.65 4.25
C TYR A 131 -22.65 -15.27 3.84
N GLN A 132 -23.72 -15.22 3.05
CA GLN A 132 -24.32 -13.96 2.61
C GLN A 132 -24.75 -13.07 3.79
N GLU A 133 -25.42 -13.63 4.78
CA GLU A 133 -25.83 -12.89 5.97
C GLU A 133 -24.62 -12.39 6.77
N LEU A 134 -23.59 -13.23 6.91
CA LEU A 134 -22.35 -12.84 7.60
C LEU A 134 -21.62 -11.70 6.87
N VAL A 135 -21.51 -11.78 5.54
CA VAL A 135 -20.90 -10.75 4.69
C VAL A 135 -21.67 -9.43 4.81
N ASN A 136 -23.01 -9.47 4.71
CA ASN A 136 -23.84 -8.27 4.87
C ASN A 136 -23.63 -7.65 6.25
N TYR A 137 -23.66 -8.47 7.30
CA TYR A 137 -23.45 -7.99 8.67
C TYR A 137 -22.07 -7.32 8.86
N ILE A 138 -20.99 -7.94 8.35
CA ILE A 138 -19.63 -7.39 8.44
C ILE A 138 -19.56 -6.04 7.70
N VAL A 139 -20.02 -6.00 6.46
CA VAL A 139 -19.94 -4.80 5.63
C VAL A 139 -20.80 -3.69 6.21
N GLU A 140 -22.03 -3.97 6.66
CA GLU A 140 -22.86 -2.98 7.35
C GLU A 140 -22.22 -2.46 8.63
N SER A 141 -21.50 -3.31 9.38
CA SER A 141 -20.75 -2.88 10.56
C SER A 141 -19.65 -1.89 10.19
N TRP A 142 -18.90 -2.15 9.12
CA TRP A 142 -17.89 -1.21 8.62
C TRP A 142 -18.49 0.06 8.05
N LEU A 143 -19.64 0.00 7.38
CA LEU A 143 -20.31 1.18 6.85
C LEU A 143 -20.88 2.11 7.94
N LYS A 144 -21.17 1.58 9.13
CA LYS A 144 -21.59 2.37 10.31
C LYS A 144 -20.43 3.10 10.97
N ASP A 145 -19.22 2.54 10.89
CA ASP A 145 -18.01 3.18 11.38
C ASP A 145 -17.48 4.20 10.36
N LYS A 146 -17.33 5.46 10.77
CA LYS A 146 -16.96 6.56 9.86
C LYS A 146 -15.61 6.31 9.18
N ASN A 147 -14.63 5.80 9.92
CA ASN A 147 -13.28 5.57 9.41
C ASN A 147 -13.26 4.38 8.45
N SER A 148 -13.91 3.28 8.83
CA SER A 148 -14.00 2.08 8.00
C SER A 148 -14.75 2.34 6.69
N LYS A 149 -15.84 3.13 6.74
CA LYS A 149 -16.56 3.62 5.57
C LYS A 149 -15.65 4.47 4.67
N ALA A 150 -14.91 5.41 5.25
CA ALA A 150 -13.99 6.26 4.50
C ALA A 150 -12.89 5.43 3.80
N THR A 151 -12.36 4.40 4.46
CA THR A 151 -11.41 3.44 3.87
C THR A 151 -12.02 2.71 2.66
N ILE A 152 -13.23 2.15 2.81
CA ILE A 152 -13.91 1.39 1.73
C ILE A 152 -14.12 2.26 0.48
N PHE A 153 -14.48 3.52 0.67
CA PHE A 153 -14.78 4.45 -0.42
C PHE A 153 -13.64 5.41 -0.76
N ASN A 154 -12.41 5.13 -0.32
CA ASN A 154 -11.28 5.96 -0.71
C ASN A 154 -10.97 5.73 -2.20
N THR A 155 -10.95 6.83 -2.96
CA THR A 155 -10.74 6.84 -4.40
C THR A 155 -9.29 6.55 -4.81
N TYR A 156 -8.35 6.65 -3.87
CA TYR A 156 -6.94 6.28 -4.10
C TYR A 156 -6.72 4.76 -4.12
N TYR A 157 -7.66 3.96 -3.63
CA TYR A 157 -7.48 2.51 -3.53
C TYR A 157 -7.98 1.76 -4.76
N TYR A 158 -7.15 0.82 -5.20
CA TYR A 158 -7.31 -0.03 -6.39
C TYR A 158 -7.07 -1.50 -6.09
N THR A 159 -6.45 -1.81 -4.95
CA THR A 159 -6.14 -3.17 -4.53
C THR A 159 -6.72 -3.47 -3.14
N ILE A 160 -6.98 -4.74 -2.87
CA ILE A 160 -7.55 -5.22 -1.61
C ILE A 160 -6.95 -6.57 -1.22
N GLY A 161 -6.71 -6.79 0.07
CA GLY A 161 -6.34 -8.08 0.63
C GLY A 161 -7.17 -8.38 1.87
N THR A 162 -7.62 -9.63 2.05
CA THR A 162 -8.47 -10.01 3.19
C THR A 162 -7.90 -11.21 3.92
N GLY A 163 -7.56 -11.01 5.19
CA GLY A 163 -7.10 -12.05 6.11
C GLY A 163 -8.23 -12.48 7.03
N ILE A 164 -8.32 -13.77 7.32
CA ILE A 164 -9.33 -14.34 8.23
C ILE A 164 -8.67 -15.40 9.13
N SER A 165 -8.88 -15.27 10.43
CA SER A 165 -8.49 -16.25 11.45
C SER A 165 -9.69 -16.65 12.30
N VAL A 166 -9.78 -17.93 12.69
CA VAL A 166 -10.94 -18.48 13.41
C VAL A 166 -10.53 -18.88 14.82
N ASP A 167 -11.17 -18.28 15.80
CA ASP A 167 -11.12 -18.73 17.19
C ASP A 167 -12.16 -19.83 17.41
N LYS A 168 -11.70 -21.08 17.45
CA LYS A 168 -12.58 -22.24 17.67
C LYS A 168 -13.12 -22.32 19.10
N LYS A 169 -12.43 -21.73 20.08
CA LYS A 169 -12.82 -21.77 21.50
C LYS A 169 -13.91 -20.75 21.77
N GLU A 170 -13.70 -19.52 21.33
CA GLU A 170 -14.69 -18.44 21.47
C GLU A 170 -15.71 -18.40 20.33
N LYS A 171 -15.59 -19.34 19.37
CA LYS A 171 -16.44 -19.45 18.17
C LYS A 171 -16.60 -18.10 17.46
N SER A 172 -15.47 -17.42 17.33
CA SER A 172 -15.38 -16.08 16.78
C SER A 172 -14.43 -16.08 15.59
N ILE A 173 -14.55 -15.06 14.74
CA ILE A 173 -13.62 -14.84 13.63
C ILE A 173 -13.01 -13.45 13.75
N TYR A 174 -11.73 -13.36 13.41
CA TYR A 174 -11.01 -12.11 13.20
C TYR A 174 -10.87 -11.92 11.70
N ILE A 175 -11.23 -10.74 11.22
CA ILE A 175 -11.07 -10.33 9.83
C ILE A 175 -10.27 -9.05 9.81
N ASN A 176 -9.24 -9.00 8.98
CA ASN A 176 -8.54 -7.78 8.64
C ASN A 176 -8.62 -7.61 7.13
N GLN A 177 -8.99 -6.43 6.66
CA GLN A 177 -9.09 -6.13 5.25
C GLN A 177 -8.28 -4.88 4.94
N ILE A 178 -7.29 -5.02 4.07
CA ILE A 178 -6.36 -3.98 3.69
C ILE A 178 -6.73 -3.47 2.32
N PHE A 179 -6.77 -2.17 2.16
CA PHE A 179 -7.05 -1.44 0.93
C PHE A 179 -5.82 -0.63 0.59
N ALA A 180 -5.37 -0.66 -0.66
CA ALA A 180 -4.17 0.06 -1.05
C ALA A 180 -4.23 0.59 -2.48
N THR A 181 -3.26 1.43 -2.81
CA THR A 181 -3.00 1.91 -4.17
C THR A 181 -2.58 0.77 -5.10
N GLU A 182 -2.41 1.04 -6.39
CA GLU A 182 -1.69 0.11 -7.27
C GLU A 182 -0.26 -0.08 -6.75
N PRO A 183 0.35 -1.27 -6.96
CA PRO A 183 1.72 -1.50 -6.55
C PRO A 183 2.70 -0.70 -7.42
N PHE A 184 3.72 -0.12 -6.78
CA PHE A 184 4.87 0.46 -7.43
C PHE A 184 5.60 -0.58 -8.27
N VAL A 185 6.00 -0.17 -9.47
CA VAL A 185 6.77 -1.01 -10.39
C VAL A 185 8.22 -0.57 -10.33
N LEU A 186 9.05 -1.40 -9.70
CA LEU A 186 10.50 -1.17 -9.70
C LEU A 186 11.06 -1.24 -11.11
N PRO A 187 11.89 -0.27 -11.53
CA PRO A 187 12.64 -0.40 -12.77
C PRO A 187 13.55 -1.63 -12.74
N SER A 188 13.77 -2.23 -13.92
CA SER A 188 14.60 -3.43 -14.04
C SER A 188 16.00 -3.20 -13.48
N GLY A 189 16.46 -4.12 -12.62
CA GLY A 189 17.79 -4.05 -12.00
C GLY A 189 17.90 -3.10 -10.80
N VAL A 190 16.85 -2.36 -10.43
CA VAL A 190 16.84 -1.49 -9.25
C VAL A 190 16.37 -2.29 -8.02
N PRO A 191 17.20 -2.40 -6.96
CA PRO A 191 16.77 -3.07 -5.73
C PRO A 191 15.80 -2.20 -4.93
N THR A 192 14.97 -2.83 -4.10
CA THR A 192 14.21 -2.11 -3.06
C THR A 192 15.16 -1.44 -2.08
N VAL A 193 14.99 -0.14 -1.87
CA VAL A 193 15.61 0.59 -0.75
C VAL A 193 14.77 0.31 0.51
N LYS A 194 15.34 -0.38 1.49
CA LYS A 194 14.60 -0.86 2.68
C LYS A 194 14.59 0.11 3.86
N ASP A 195 15.57 1.00 3.96
CA ASP A 195 15.75 1.89 5.10
C ASP A 195 15.84 3.37 4.71
N ASP A 196 15.44 3.73 3.48
CA ASP A 196 15.45 5.10 2.98
C ASP A 196 16.80 5.81 3.19
N TYR A 197 17.92 5.09 3.08
CA TYR A 197 19.27 5.59 3.40
C TYR A 197 19.40 6.17 4.82
N LYS A 198 18.57 5.71 5.75
CA LYS A 198 18.45 6.16 7.14
C LYS A 198 17.95 7.61 7.29
N ILE A 199 17.31 8.14 6.26
CA ILE A 199 16.63 9.43 6.33
C ILE A 199 15.41 9.27 7.23
N GLU A 200 15.28 10.13 8.24
CA GLU A 200 14.11 10.15 9.11
C GLU A 200 12.93 10.84 8.40
N PRO A 201 11.68 10.37 8.61
CA PRO A 201 10.51 11.06 8.10
C PRO A 201 10.43 12.51 8.55
N TYR A 202 9.81 13.33 7.70
CA TYR A 202 9.52 14.72 8.00
C TYR A 202 8.95 14.88 9.41
N ASN A 203 9.53 15.81 10.16
CA ASN A 203 9.11 16.12 11.51
C ASN A 203 8.85 17.62 11.63
N LYS A 204 7.57 17.98 11.69
CA LYS A 204 7.13 19.39 11.77
C LYS A 204 7.85 20.19 12.85
N THR A 205 8.07 19.61 14.03
CA THR A 205 8.75 20.32 15.13
C THR A 205 10.22 20.56 14.80
N LYS A 206 10.93 19.57 14.25
CA LYS A 206 12.34 19.72 13.83
C LYS A 206 12.49 20.66 12.62
N CYS A 207 11.53 20.64 11.70
CA CYS A 207 11.58 21.36 10.42
C CYS A 207 10.96 22.76 10.48
N ASN A 208 10.26 23.13 11.54
CA ASN A 208 9.50 24.39 11.64
C ASN A 208 10.35 25.64 11.33
N ASP A 209 11.58 25.71 11.83
CA ASP A 209 12.43 26.88 11.64
C ASP A 209 12.90 27.00 10.19
N PHE A 210 13.18 25.86 9.55
CA PHE A 210 13.49 25.80 8.12
C PHE A 210 12.29 26.24 7.28
N GLU A 211 11.10 25.70 7.55
CA GLU A 211 9.89 26.06 6.81
C GLU A 211 9.53 27.54 6.93
N ARG A 212 9.73 28.15 8.11
CA ARG A 212 9.46 29.58 8.29
C ARG A 212 10.46 30.47 7.57
N SER A 213 11.73 30.09 7.58
CA SER A 213 12.82 30.93 7.07
C SER A 213 13.08 30.71 5.58
N TYR A 214 12.72 29.53 5.07
CA TYR A 214 13.15 29.03 3.78
C TYR A 214 12.04 28.25 3.04
N SER A 215 10.77 28.62 3.23
CA SER A 215 9.62 27.96 2.58
C SER A 215 9.70 27.86 1.05
N TYR A 216 10.41 28.79 0.41
CA TYR A 216 10.60 28.86 -1.04
C TYR A 216 11.73 27.95 -1.56
N LEU A 217 12.64 27.52 -0.69
CA LEU A 217 13.82 26.77 -1.11
C LEU A 217 13.52 25.43 -1.77
N PRO A 218 12.55 24.61 -1.30
CA PRO A 218 12.27 23.33 -1.94
C PRO A 218 11.93 23.47 -3.42
N GLU A 219 11.03 24.38 -3.78
CA GLU A 219 10.63 24.66 -5.17
C GLU A 219 11.82 25.20 -5.97
N LEU A 220 12.51 26.22 -5.46
CA LEU A 220 13.68 26.79 -6.11
C LEU A 220 14.79 25.75 -6.35
N MET A 221 15.06 24.87 -5.38
CA MET A 221 16.08 23.83 -5.52
C MET A 221 15.67 22.77 -6.55
N SER A 222 14.38 22.40 -6.59
CA SER A 222 13.86 21.45 -7.58
C SER A 222 13.97 21.97 -9.02
N ASP A 223 13.72 23.26 -9.23
CA ASP A 223 13.80 23.89 -10.56
C ASP A 223 15.23 24.02 -11.10
N ASN A 224 16.25 23.86 -10.25
CA ASN A 224 17.66 23.99 -10.64
C ASN A 224 18.40 22.63 -10.70
N ILE A 225 17.66 21.57 -11.01
CA ILE A 225 18.21 20.25 -11.32
C ILE A 225 18.08 20.00 -12.82
N PHE A 226 19.17 19.65 -13.50
CA PHE A 226 19.18 19.44 -14.95
C PHE A 226 20.14 18.31 -15.37
N PHE A 227 19.95 17.81 -16.58
CA PHE A 227 20.77 16.74 -17.14
C PHE A 227 21.84 17.30 -18.07
N ARG A 228 23.08 16.83 -17.94
CA ARG A 228 24.20 17.23 -18.81
C ARG A 228 25.22 16.11 -18.89
N ASN A 229 25.62 15.73 -20.10
CA ASN A 229 26.67 14.72 -20.35
C ASN A 229 26.48 13.38 -19.62
N GLY A 230 25.24 12.91 -19.47
CA GLY A 230 24.95 11.66 -18.77
C GLY A 230 24.95 11.75 -17.24
N GLU A 231 25.07 12.95 -16.68
CA GLU A 231 24.98 13.21 -15.24
C GLU A 231 23.80 14.14 -14.89
N ILE A 232 23.37 14.05 -13.64
CA ILE A 232 22.42 14.96 -13.02
C ILE A 232 23.22 16.06 -12.34
N PHE A 233 22.96 17.31 -12.70
CA PHE A 233 23.59 18.48 -12.09
C PHE A 233 22.59 19.26 -11.24
N PHE A 234 23.10 19.85 -10.17
CA PHE A 234 22.39 20.84 -9.37
C PHE A 234 23.13 22.18 -9.45
N PHE A 235 22.38 23.23 -9.78
CA PHE A 235 22.86 24.60 -9.76
C PHE A 235 22.15 25.41 -8.65
N PHE A 236 22.86 26.34 -8.04
CA PHE A 236 22.24 27.32 -7.15
C PHE A 236 23.06 28.61 -7.13
N HIS A 237 22.37 29.74 -7.24
CA HIS A 237 23.00 31.04 -7.49
C HIS A 237 23.53 31.73 -6.22
N ASP A 238 23.19 31.22 -5.03
CA ASP A 238 23.64 31.78 -3.73
C ASP A 238 24.25 30.71 -2.84
N LEU A 239 25.57 30.53 -2.97
CA LEU A 239 26.35 29.57 -2.19
C LEU A 239 26.35 29.91 -0.69
N ALA A 240 26.35 31.19 -0.32
CA ALA A 240 26.34 31.62 1.07
C ALA A 240 25.03 31.19 1.76
N LEU A 241 23.89 31.41 1.10
CA LEU A 241 22.60 30.92 1.57
C LEU A 241 22.59 29.39 1.68
N LEU A 242 23.07 28.68 0.66
CA LEU A 242 23.06 27.22 0.68
C LEU A 242 23.97 26.64 1.79
N LYS A 243 25.13 27.26 2.06
CA LYS A 243 26.00 26.90 3.19
C LYS A 243 25.33 27.15 4.55
N ASN A 244 24.51 28.18 4.66
CA ASN A 244 23.73 28.47 5.89
C ASN A 244 22.60 27.46 6.11
N VAL A 245 21.98 27.00 5.01
CA VAL A 245 20.93 25.98 5.03
C VAL A 245 21.51 24.60 5.38
N LEU A 246 22.60 24.21 4.71
CA LEU A 246 23.29 22.93 4.89
C LEU A 246 24.45 23.07 5.89
N LYS A 247 24.15 23.54 7.10
CA LYS A 247 25.14 23.90 8.12
C LYS A 247 25.78 22.68 8.79
N ASP A 248 25.05 21.58 8.96
CA ASP A 248 25.44 20.42 9.76
C ASP A 248 26.15 19.36 8.92
N ASN A 249 27.05 18.57 9.53
CA ASN A 249 27.91 17.65 8.76
C ASN A 249 27.17 16.51 8.05
N LYS A 250 25.92 16.26 8.44
CA LYS A 250 25.05 15.26 7.83
C LYS A 250 24.00 15.85 6.90
N ASP A 251 24.04 17.18 6.68
CA ASP A 251 23.17 17.82 5.70
C ASP A 251 23.59 17.42 4.29
N GLY A 252 22.63 17.36 3.39
CA GLY A 252 22.83 16.92 2.02
C GLY A 252 21.55 17.01 1.20
N ILE A 253 21.66 16.61 -0.06
CA ILE A 253 20.55 16.56 -1.02
C ILE A 253 20.37 15.11 -1.44
N ALA A 254 19.12 14.65 -1.49
CA ALA A 254 18.74 13.38 -2.09
C ALA A 254 17.77 13.66 -3.25
N LEU A 255 17.82 12.82 -4.28
CA LEU A 255 16.96 12.93 -5.45
C LEU A 255 15.95 11.79 -5.44
N ASP A 256 14.66 12.12 -5.55
CA ASP A 256 13.60 11.14 -5.77
C ASP A 256 13.17 11.18 -7.23
N ILE A 257 13.42 10.10 -7.96
CA ILE A 257 13.08 10.01 -9.37
C ILE A 257 11.64 9.55 -9.50
N ILE A 258 10.79 10.46 -9.96
CA ILE A 258 9.38 10.23 -10.23
C ILE A 258 9.17 9.98 -11.73
N ASN A 259 8.51 8.88 -12.08
CA ASN A 259 8.14 8.57 -13.45
C ASN A 259 6.66 8.92 -13.71
N LYS A 260 6.36 9.52 -14.87
CA LYS A 260 4.99 9.86 -15.29
C LYS A 260 4.05 8.65 -15.26
N ASN A 261 4.57 7.45 -15.53
CA ASN A 261 3.78 6.22 -15.52
C ASN A 261 3.25 5.81 -14.13
N GLN A 262 3.73 6.45 -13.05
CA GLN A 262 3.20 6.29 -11.70
C GLN A 262 1.83 6.94 -11.53
N PHE A 263 1.45 7.85 -12.44
CA PHE A 263 0.23 8.67 -12.40
C PHE A 263 -0.62 8.51 -13.67
N GLU A 264 -0.59 7.34 -14.30
CA GLU A 264 -1.37 7.05 -15.50
C GLU A 264 -2.87 7.26 -15.25
N CYS A 265 -3.49 8.09 -16.10
CA CYS A 265 -4.92 8.32 -16.07
C CYS A 265 -5.71 7.01 -16.25
N GLY A 266 -6.83 6.87 -15.54
CA GLY A 266 -7.66 5.66 -15.58
C GLY A 266 -7.10 4.48 -14.78
N SER A 267 -5.99 4.67 -14.06
CA SER A 267 -5.40 3.69 -13.17
C SER A 267 -5.11 4.30 -11.79
N GLY A 268 -4.76 3.46 -10.82
CA GLY A 268 -4.33 3.92 -9.50
C GLY A 268 -2.90 4.40 -9.51
N ASN A 269 -2.63 5.42 -8.69
CA ASN A 269 -1.26 5.91 -8.51
C ASN A 269 -0.37 4.79 -7.96
N LYS A 270 0.86 4.71 -8.45
CA LYS A 270 1.84 3.68 -8.09
C LYS A 270 2.94 4.33 -7.25
N PHE A 271 2.72 4.44 -5.94
CA PHE A 271 3.66 5.07 -5.02
C PHE A 271 4.60 4.05 -4.38
N TYR A 272 5.88 4.38 -4.27
CA TYR A 272 6.84 3.56 -3.52
C TYR A 272 6.44 3.48 -2.04
N PRO A 273 6.60 2.32 -1.36
CA PRO A 273 6.25 2.13 0.06
C PRO A 273 7.25 2.81 1.03
N SER A 274 7.38 4.13 0.96
CA SER A 274 8.23 4.94 1.84
C SER A 274 7.47 6.10 2.47
N LYS A 275 7.96 6.56 3.62
CA LYS A 275 7.50 7.80 4.27
C LYS A 275 8.31 9.02 3.84
N ILE A 276 9.37 8.81 3.05
CA ILE A 276 10.35 9.83 2.65
C ILE A 276 10.18 10.22 1.19
N HIS A 277 9.90 9.24 0.33
CA HIS A 277 9.94 9.40 -1.12
C HIS A 277 8.79 8.63 -1.79
N SER A 278 8.45 9.01 -3.02
CA SER A 278 7.33 8.43 -3.80
C SER A 278 7.79 7.63 -5.01
N GLY A 279 9.02 7.81 -5.49
CA GLY A 279 9.60 7.10 -6.63
C GLY A 279 10.84 6.30 -6.26
N VAL A 280 11.89 6.39 -7.10
CA VAL A 280 13.19 5.78 -6.81
C VAL A 280 14.13 6.83 -6.23
N MET A 281 14.38 6.76 -4.93
CA MET A 281 15.34 7.64 -4.27
C MET A 281 16.79 7.22 -4.56
N LEU A 282 17.60 8.17 -5.00
CA LEU A 282 19.05 8.01 -5.17
C LEU A 282 19.80 8.20 -3.85
N PRO A 283 21.03 7.67 -3.72
CA PRO A 283 21.87 7.90 -2.54
C PRO A 283 22.05 9.40 -2.25
N PRO A 284 21.95 9.83 -0.98
CA PRO A 284 22.15 11.23 -0.62
C PRO A 284 23.57 11.71 -0.90
N ILE A 285 23.68 12.95 -1.37
CA ILE A 285 24.93 13.66 -1.58
C ILE A 285 25.11 14.67 -0.45
N TYR A 286 26.04 14.37 0.47
CA TYR A 286 26.29 15.18 1.65
C TYR A 286 27.04 16.47 1.32
N LYS A 287 26.90 17.48 2.19
CA LYS A 287 27.47 18.83 2.01
C LYS A 287 28.97 18.84 1.69
N SER A 288 29.75 17.91 2.25
CA SER A 288 31.19 17.83 2.02
C SER A 288 31.51 17.50 0.57
N GLN A 289 30.70 16.63 -0.05
CA GLN A 289 30.79 16.32 -1.48
C GLN A 289 30.25 17.46 -2.34
N LEU A 290 29.10 18.05 -1.95
CA LEU A 290 28.51 19.17 -2.69
C LEU A 290 29.48 20.34 -2.81
N PHE A 291 30.04 20.79 -1.69
CA PHE A 291 30.90 21.98 -1.66
C PHE A 291 32.34 21.67 -2.06
N GLY A 292 32.85 20.48 -1.77
CA GLY A 292 34.24 20.11 -2.09
C GLY A 292 34.53 19.95 -3.58
N LYS A 293 33.48 19.83 -4.42
CA LYS A 293 33.59 19.68 -5.87
C LYS A 293 33.03 20.87 -6.66
N ASN A 294 32.74 21.99 -6.00
CA ASN A 294 32.11 23.14 -6.62
C ASN A 294 33.13 24.02 -7.39
N PRO A 295 33.06 24.11 -8.73
CA PRO A 295 33.97 24.95 -9.51
C PRO A 295 33.61 26.45 -9.43
N LEU A 296 32.39 26.80 -9.01
CA LEU A 296 31.86 28.18 -9.02
C LEU A 296 31.94 28.89 -7.65
N GLU A 297 32.75 28.36 -6.71
CA GLU A 297 32.82 28.92 -5.35
C GLU A 297 33.26 30.39 -5.33
N LYS A 298 34.16 30.79 -6.24
CA LYS A 298 34.64 32.18 -6.35
C LYS A 298 33.55 33.16 -6.75
N ASP A 299 32.51 32.68 -7.43
CA ASP A 299 31.39 33.49 -7.92
C ASP A 299 30.21 33.49 -6.93
N ASN A 300 30.39 32.91 -5.74
CA ASN A 300 29.33 32.68 -4.75
C ASN A 300 28.15 31.84 -5.31
N GLN A 301 28.44 30.91 -6.21
CA GLN A 301 27.46 30.00 -6.81
C GLN A 301 27.87 28.54 -6.59
N ILE A 302 26.98 27.60 -6.87
CA ILE A 302 27.31 26.19 -6.94
C ILE A 302 26.79 25.57 -8.23
N GLU A 303 27.63 24.76 -8.86
CA GLU A 303 27.21 23.79 -9.88
C GLU A 303 27.94 22.47 -9.61
N VAL A 304 27.21 21.40 -9.29
CA VAL A 304 27.81 20.14 -8.88
C VAL A 304 27.07 18.94 -9.48
N SER A 305 27.81 17.91 -9.88
CA SER A 305 27.22 16.63 -10.26
C SER A 305 26.67 15.94 -9.00
N LEU A 306 25.39 15.55 -9.07
CA LEU A 306 24.70 14.70 -8.11
C LEU A 306 24.84 13.21 -8.44
N GLY A 307 25.47 12.87 -9.56
CA GLY A 307 25.74 11.49 -9.99
C GLY A 307 25.24 11.19 -11.42
N PRO A 308 25.50 9.96 -11.91
CA PRO A 308 25.08 9.55 -13.24
C PRO A 308 23.56 9.45 -13.34
N ILE A 309 23.02 9.75 -14.52
CA ILE A 309 21.61 9.51 -14.83
C ILE A 309 21.36 8.00 -14.83
N PRO A 310 20.42 7.48 -14.02
CA PRO A 310 20.13 6.04 -14.04
C PRO A 310 19.58 5.59 -15.39
N ASN A 311 19.96 4.39 -15.82
CA ASN A 311 19.60 3.84 -17.14
C ASN A 311 18.07 3.71 -17.39
N PHE A 312 17.25 3.74 -16.35
CA PHE A 312 15.79 3.69 -16.46
C PHE A 312 15.14 5.06 -16.63
N VAL A 313 15.91 6.15 -16.54
CA VAL A 313 15.44 7.51 -16.80
C VAL A 313 15.50 7.77 -18.29
N ASP A 314 14.35 8.11 -18.88
CA ASP A 314 14.27 8.57 -20.26
C ASP A 314 14.63 10.05 -20.34
N THR A 315 15.79 10.36 -20.93
CA THR A 315 16.27 11.74 -21.12
C THR A 315 15.81 12.35 -22.44
N ASN A 316 15.02 11.63 -23.26
CA ASN A 316 14.54 12.17 -24.54
C ASN A 316 13.34 13.10 -24.38
N ASN A 317 12.69 13.08 -23.20
CA ASN A 317 11.46 13.81 -22.89
C ASN A 317 11.62 14.77 -21.70
N THR A 318 12.85 15.10 -21.32
CA THR A 318 13.14 16.15 -20.35
C THR A 318 13.27 17.47 -21.10
N GLU A 319 12.28 18.36 -20.91
CA GLU A 319 12.34 19.75 -21.37
C GLU A 319 13.54 20.50 -20.81
#